data_AF-A0AB37C9F2-F1
#
_entry.id   AF-A0AB37C9F2-F1
#
_cell.length_a   1.000
_cell.length_b   1.000
_cell.length_c   1.000
_cell.angle_alpha   90.00
_cell.angle_beta   90.00
_cell.angle_gamma   90.00
#
_symmetry.space_group_name_H-M   'P 1'
#
loop_
_entity.id
_entity.type
_entity.pdbx_description
1 polymer ?
#
loop_
_entity_poly.entity_id
_entity_poly.type
_entity_poly.pdbx_seq_one_letter_code
_entity_poly.pdbx_strand_id
1 'polypeptide(L)'
;MDRKRRLEYLMRKALFCDRPQSLLTFGGLALSDCLRSEGDFYVGVILSLAVVYPRSILSQCREIDDLINDLGKYRNVKINDIPENEFDDIFERVRNLVNTILEQ
;
A
#
# COMPACT_ATOMS: atom_id res chain seq x y z
N MET A 1 -0.29 17.14 0.82
CA MET A 1 -1.11 16.23 -0.01
C MET A 1 -1.84 15.31 0.96
N ASP A 2 -3.15 15.11 0.83
CA ASP A 2 -3.93 14.27 1.77
C ASP A 2 -3.34 12.85 1.86
N ARG A 3 -3.01 12.38 3.08
CA ARG A 3 -2.31 11.09 3.33
C ARG A 3 -3.06 9.93 2.68
N LYS A 4 -4.39 10.01 2.71
CA LYS A 4 -5.31 9.07 2.06
C LYS A 4 -5.04 8.98 0.57
N ARG A 5 -5.04 10.12 -0.12
CA ARG A 5 -4.77 10.17 -1.57
C ARG A 5 -3.40 9.59 -1.91
N ARG A 6 -2.35 9.91 -1.14
CA ARG A 6 -1.00 9.35 -1.37
C ARG A 6 -1.02 7.83 -1.33
N LEU A 7 -1.61 7.24 -0.28
CA LEU A 7 -1.69 5.79 -0.15
C LEU A 7 -2.58 5.16 -1.22
N GLU A 8 -3.73 5.77 -1.55
CA GLU A 8 -4.61 5.28 -2.62
C GLU A 8 -3.90 5.22 -3.97
N TYR A 9 -3.08 6.21 -4.33
CA TYR A 9 -2.29 6.17 -5.55
C TYR A 9 -1.29 5.01 -5.55
N LEU A 10 -0.65 4.74 -4.42
CA LEU A 10 0.26 3.61 -4.27
C LEU A 10 -0.47 2.27 -4.38
N MET A 11 -1.62 2.13 -3.73
CA MET A 11 -2.48 0.95 -3.82
C MET A 11 -2.90 0.69 -5.27
N ARG A 12 -3.34 1.73 -6.00
CA ARG A 12 -3.69 1.63 -7.42
C ARG A 12 -2.51 1.16 -8.28
N LYS A 13 -1.29 1.62 -7.97
CA LYS A 13 -0.07 1.20 -8.67
C LYS A 13 0.23 -0.28 -8.39
N ALA A 14 0.23 -0.68 -7.12
CA ALA A 14 0.54 -2.06 -6.71
C ALA A 14 -0.49 -3.08 -7.23
N LEU A 15 -1.78 -2.72 -7.22
CA LEU A 15 -2.87 -3.60 -7.65
C LEU A 15 -2.95 -3.83 -9.17
N PHE A 16 -1.99 -3.34 -9.96
CA PHE A 16 -1.88 -3.58 -11.41
C PHE A 16 -3.23 -3.75 -12.12
N CYS A 17 -3.98 -2.66 -12.24
CA CYS A 17 -4.92 -2.62 -13.35
C CYS A 17 -4.05 -2.52 -14.61
N ASP A 18 -3.75 -3.66 -15.24
CA ASP A 18 -2.59 -3.94 -16.10
C ASP A 18 -2.53 -3.20 -17.45
N ARG A 19 -2.97 -1.93 -17.51
CA ARG A 19 -2.86 -1.03 -18.67
C ARG A 19 -2.67 0.43 -18.23
N PRO A 20 -1.92 1.27 -18.97
CA PRO A 20 -1.75 2.70 -18.70
C PRO A 20 -3.06 3.53 -18.68
N GLN A 21 -4.16 2.99 -19.20
CA GLN A 21 -5.48 3.62 -19.20
C GLN A 21 -6.24 3.44 -17.86
N SER A 22 -5.66 2.70 -16.90
CA SER A 22 -6.43 2.04 -15.86
C SER A 22 -6.49 2.71 -14.49
N LEU A 23 -5.85 3.86 -14.30
CA LEU A 23 -6.06 4.67 -13.09
C LEU A 23 -7.53 5.08 -12.91
N LEU A 24 -8.32 5.02 -14.00
CA LEU A 24 -9.77 5.26 -14.08
C LEU A 24 -10.63 3.98 -14.23
N THR A 25 -10.06 2.78 -14.10
CA THR A 25 -10.82 1.51 -14.18
C THR A 25 -11.42 1.11 -12.83
N PHE A 26 -12.15 -0.03 -12.78
CA PHE A 26 -12.82 -0.54 -11.58
C PHE A 26 -11.93 -0.54 -10.33
N GLY A 27 -10.63 -0.86 -10.43
CA GLY A 27 -9.71 -0.78 -9.30
C GLY A 27 -9.54 0.65 -8.77
N GLY A 28 -9.49 1.64 -9.66
CA GLY A 28 -9.49 3.05 -9.27
C GLY A 28 -10.82 3.52 -8.64
N LEU A 29 -11.96 2.96 -9.06
CA LEU A 29 -13.25 3.25 -8.42
C LEU A 29 -13.36 2.55 -7.06
N ALA A 30 -12.97 1.28 -6.97
CA ALA A 30 -13.02 0.47 -5.76
C ALA A 30 -12.10 1.01 -4.66
N LEU A 31 -10.98 1.64 -5.04
CA LEU A 31 -10.03 2.23 -4.10
C LEU A 31 -10.33 3.71 -3.79
N SER A 32 -11.31 4.33 -4.45
CA SER A 32 -11.65 5.73 -4.19
C SER A 32 -12.27 5.86 -2.79
N ASP A 33 -11.65 6.68 -1.95
CA ASP A 33 -12.05 6.88 -0.56
C ASP A 33 -12.18 5.58 0.25
N CYS A 34 -11.38 4.55 -0.07
CA CYS A 34 -11.40 3.27 0.64
C CYS A 34 -10.73 3.32 2.02
N LEU A 35 -10.17 4.47 2.41
CA LEU A 35 -9.44 4.69 3.66
C LEU A 35 -10.25 5.56 4.64
N ARG A 36 -11.39 5.05 5.11
CA ARG A 36 -12.36 5.80 5.95
C ARG A 36 -12.52 5.22 7.36
N SER A 37 -12.42 3.91 7.48
CA SER A 37 -12.65 3.12 8.67
C SER A 37 -11.35 2.80 9.40
N GLU A 38 -11.50 2.29 10.62
CA GLU A 38 -10.39 1.72 11.39
C GLU A 38 -9.83 0.51 10.67
N GLY A 39 -8.50 0.42 10.62
CA GLY A 39 -7.80 -0.71 9.99
C GLY A 39 -7.67 -0.61 8.47
N ASP A 40 -8.36 0.32 7.79
CA ASP A 40 -8.27 0.44 6.33
C ASP A 40 -6.84 0.76 5.86
N PHE A 41 -6.07 1.50 6.65
CA PHE A 41 -4.64 1.72 6.40
C PHE A 41 -3.87 0.39 6.36
N TYR A 42 -4.02 -0.41 7.42
CA TYR A 42 -3.38 -1.72 7.53
C TYR A 42 -3.80 -2.62 6.37
N VAL A 43 -5.11 -2.78 6.15
CA VAL A 43 -5.65 -3.63 5.09
C VAL A 43 -5.18 -3.17 3.71
N GLY A 44 -5.20 -1.87 3.43
CA GLY A 44 -4.79 -1.32 2.15
C GLY A 44 -3.33 -1.56 1.82
N VAL A 45 -2.44 -1.42 2.80
CA VAL A 45 -1.01 -1.73 2.62
C VAL A 45 -0.81 -3.23 2.42
N ILE A 46 -1.44 -4.08 3.24
CA ILE A 46 -1.34 -5.55 3.10
C ILE A 46 -1.81 -6.03 1.73
N LEU A 47 -2.95 -5.53 1.23
CA LEU A 47 -3.46 -5.88 -0.10
C LEU A 47 -2.49 -5.50 -1.20
N SER A 48 -1.85 -4.33 -1.09
CA SER A 48 -0.85 -3.87 -2.04
C SER A 48 0.38 -4.78 -2.06
N LEU A 49 0.87 -5.17 -0.88
CA LEU A 49 2.03 -6.06 -0.74
C LEU A 49 1.71 -7.48 -1.22
N ALA A 50 0.52 -7.99 -0.93
CA ALA A 50 0.08 -9.32 -1.36
C ALA A 50 0.06 -9.49 -2.89
N VAL A 51 -0.22 -8.41 -3.63
CA VAL A 51 -0.24 -8.44 -5.11
C VAL A 51 1.17 -8.55 -5.69
N VAL A 52 2.14 -7.87 -5.07
CA VAL A 52 3.53 -7.84 -5.56
C VAL A 52 4.37 -9.00 -5.03
N TYR A 53 3.94 -9.65 -3.94
CA TYR A 53 4.64 -10.77 -3.31
C TYR A 53 5.02 -11.90 -4.27
N PRO A 54 4.14 -12.40 -5.17
CA PRO A 54 4.49 -13.50 -6.08
C PRO A 54 5.57 -13.16 -7.11
N ARG A 55 5.80 -11.87 -7.36
CA ARG A 55 6.84 -11.35 -8.27
C ARG A 55 8.14 -11.01 -7.54
N SER A 56 8.17 -11.09 -6.22
CA SER A 56 9.27 -10.63 -5.39
C SER A 56 10.41 -11.66 -5.34
N ILE A 57 11.65 -11.19 -5.31
CA ILE A 57 12.81 -12.04 -4.98
C ILE A 57 12.89 -12.29 -3.46
N LEU A 58 13.69 -13.28 -3.04
CA LEU A 58 13.77 -13.72 -1.64
C LEU A 58 14.03 -12.58 -0.64
N SER A 59 14.92 -11.63 -0.96
CA SER A 59 15.21 -10.49 -0.07
C SER A 59 14.00 -9.55 0.07
N GLN A 60 13.24 -9.36 -1.00
CA GLN A 60 12.02 -8.54 -1.00
C GLN A 60 10.89 -9.23 -0.24
N CYS A 61 10.73 -10.56 -0.37
CA CYS A 61 9.77 -11.30 0.45
C CYS A 61 10.03 -11.12 1.94
N ARG A 62 11.29 -11.18 2.37
CA ARG A 62 11.67 -10.93 3.78
C ARG A 62 11.33 -9.51 4.21
N GLU A 63 11.62 -8.51 3.38
CA GLU A 63 11.27 -7.12 3.67
C GLU A 63 9.76 -6.92 3.76
N ILE A 64 8.97 -7.61 2.92
CA ILE A 64 7.50 -7.62 3.02
C ILE A 64 7.07 -8.23 4.35
N ASP A 65 7.60 -9.41 4.71
CA ASP A 65 7.22 -10.11 5.94
C ASP A 65 7.52 -9.25 7.19
N ASP A 66 8.68 -8.60 7.23
CA ASP A 66 9.05 -7.66 8.30
C ASP A 66 8.10 -6.45 8.36
N LEU A 67 7.75 -5.89 7.20
CA LEU A 67 6.82 -4.77 7.11
C LEU A 67 5.40 -5.16 7.56
N ILE A 68 4.93 -6.36 7.23
CA ILE A 68 3.63 -6.88 7.70
C ILE A 68 3.61 -6.97 9.23
N ASN A 69 4.71 -7.39 9.85
CA ASN A 69 4.83 -7.46 11.30
C ASN A 69 4.78 -6.05 11.92
N ASP A 70 5.54 -5.10 11.37
CA ASP A 70 5.55 -3.69 11.81
C ASP A 70 4.16 -3.06 11.72
N LEU A 71 3.41 -3.39 10.66
CA LEU A 71 2.06 -2.88 10.40
C LEU A 71 1.02 -3.40 11.39
N GLY A 72 1.30 -4.49 12.11
CA GLY A 72 0.35 -5.13 13.04
C GLY A 72 -0.22 -4.18 14.09
N LYS A 73 0.53 -3.15 14.50
CA LYS A 73 0.07 -2.14 15.47
C LYS A 73 -1.01 -1.18 14.94
N TYR A 74 -1.24 -1.14 13.63
CA TYR A 74 -2.26 -0.28 13.00
C TYR A 74 -3.55 -1.01 12.61
N ARG A 75 -3.71 -2.28 13.01
CA ARG A 75 -4.87 -3.12 12.64
C ARG A 75 -6.22 -2.48 12.96
N ASN A 76 -6.29 -1.67 14.02
CA ASN A 76 -7.51 -0.99 14.48
C ASN A 76 -7.31 0.54 14.56
N VAL A 77 -6.46 1.10 13.69
CA VAL A 77 -6.13 2.53 13.71
C VAL A 77 -6.63 3.17 12.41
N LYS A 78 -7.22 4.37 12.48
CA LYS A 78 -7.55 5.14 11.28
C LYS A 78 -6.30 5.81 10.75
N ILE A 79 -6.16 5.91 9.43
CA ILE A 79 -5.00 6.54 8.79
C ILE A 79 -4.67 7.96 9.29
N ASN A 80 -5.69 8.72 9.70
CA ASN A 80 -5.53 10.08 10.20
C ASN A 80 -5.01 10.12 11.64
N ASP A 81 -5.13 9.03 12.38
CA ASP A 81 -4.67 8.91 13.78
C ASP A 81 -3.22 8.41 13.85
N ILE A 82 -2.63 8.01 12.72
CA ILE A 82 -1.23 7.59 12.64
C ILE A 82 -0.32 8.83 12.71
N PRO A 83 0.74 8.83 13.53
CA PRO A 83 1.73 9.92 13.55
C PRO A 83 2.34 10.17 12.18
N GLU A 84 2.63 11.43 11.83
CA GLU A 84 3.06 11.81 10.48
C GLU A 84 4.35 11.13 10.04
N ASN A 85 5.34 11.16 10.91
CA ASN A 85 6.62 10.50 10.74
C ASN A 85 6.46 8.99 10.51
N GLU A 86 5.60 8.34 11.30
CA GLU A 86 5.37 6.90 11.17
C GLU A 86 4.63 6.56 9.86
N PHE A 87 3.67 7.40 9.47
CA PHE A 87 3.00 7.27 8.17
C PHE A 87 3.99 7.43 7.01
N ASP A 88 4.81 8.49 7.03
CA ASP A 88 5.75 8.77 5.95
C ASP A 88 6.82 7.69 5.83
N ASP A 89 7.39 7.21 6.94
CA ASP A 89 8.37 6.13 6.94
C ASP A 89 7.80 4.85 6.31
N ILE A 90 6.59 4.46 6.71
CA ILE A 90 5.92 3.27 6.15
C ILE A 90 5.58 3.49 4.68
N PHE A 91 5.01 4.65 4.34
CA PHE A 91 4.63 4.96 2.97
C PHE A 91 5.83 4.88 2.03
N GLU A 92 6.97 5.47 2.42
CA GLU A 92 8.18 5.46 1.60
C GLU A 92 8.76 4.04 1.46
N ARG A 93 8.76 3.23 2.53
CA ARG A 93 9.15 1.81 2.47
C ARG A 93 8.28 1.03 1.49
N VAL A 94 6.95 1.09 1.64
CA VAL A 94 6.00 0.41 0.73
C VAL A 94 6.18 0.88 -0.70
N ARG A 95 6.30 2.20 -0.91
CA ARG A 95 6.44 2.79 -2.25
C ARG A 95 7.69 2.30 -2.96
N ASN A 96 8.83 2.32 -2.27
CA ASN A 96 10.10 1.88 -2.84
C ASN A 96 10.05 0.39 -3.19
N LEU A 97 9.57 -0.43 -2.26
CA LEU A 97 9.43 -1.87 -2.47
C LEU A 97 8.51 -2.20 -3.66
N VAL A 98 7.32 -1.60 -3.71
CA VAL A 98 6.38 -1.76 -4.84
C VAL A 98 7.07 -1.37 -6.14
N ASN A 99 7.64 -0.16 -6.23
CA ASN A 99 8.30 0.31 -7.46
C ASN A 99 9.39 -0.66 -7.92
N THR A 100 10.27 -1.09 -7.01
CA THR A 100 11.35 -2.01 -7.34
C THR A 100 10.84 -3.36 -7.82
N ILE A 101 9.73 -3.88 -7.29
CA ILE A 101 9.14 -5.15 -7.78
C ILE A 101 8.44 -4.96 -9.13
N LEU A 102 7.78 -3.83 -9.37
CA LEU A 102 7.05 -3.61 -10.63
C LEU A 102 7.95 -3.32 -11.83
N GLU A 103 9.14 -2.76 -11.58
CA GLU A 103 10.12 -2.35 -12.59
C GLU A 103 11.12 -3.46 -12.96
N GLN A 104 11.05 -4.62 -12.28
CA GLN A 104 11.75 -5.87 -12.64
C GLN A 104 11.09 -6.55 -13.84
#